data_AF-A0A7C1LZN4-F1
#
_entry.id   AF-A0A7C1LZN4-F1
#
_cell.length_a   1.000
_cell.length_b   1.000
_cell.length_c   1.000
_cell.angle_alpha   90.00
_cell.angle_beta   90.00
_cell.angle_gamma   90.00
#
_symmetry.space_group_name_H-M   'P 1'
#
loop_
_entity.id
_entity.type
_entity.pdbx_description
1 polymer ?
#
loop_
_entity_poly.entity_id
_entity_poly.type
_entity_poly.pdbx_seq_one_letter_code
_entity_poly.pdbx_strand_id
1 'polypeptide(L)' 'MVGTGSIGKRVARIAQGFGLNVIAYDPKPDAVFAALFNVSYMDMDGLLQQSDIVTLSEVP' A
#
# COMPACT_ATOMS: atom_id res chain seq x y z
N MET A 1 1.23 0.16 -3.93
CA MET A 1 0.02 -0.67 -4.08
C MET A 1 -1.23 0.19 -4.10
N VAL A 2 -2.23 -0.22 -4.88
CA VAL A 2 -3.53 0.44 -4.98
C VAL A 2 -4.55 -0.37 -4.19
N GLY A 3 -5.08 0.22 -3.12
CA GLY A 3 -6.03 -0.41 -2.20
C GLY A 3 -5.37 -1.00 -0.96
N THR A 4 -5.87 -0.59 0.20
CA THR A 4 -5.46 -1.02 1.54
C THR A 4 -6.63 -1.58 2.35
N GLY A 5 -7.59 -2.22 1.67
CA GLY A 5 -8.62 -3.04 2.32
C GLY A 5 -8.06 -4.28 3.02
N SER A 6 -8.94 -5.19 3.47
CA SER A 6 -8.54 -6.39 4.21
C SER A 6 -7.51 -7.27 3.48
N ILE A 7 -7.60 -7.38 2.16
CA ILE A 7 -6.65 -8.13 1.33
C ILE A 7 -5.36 -7.32 1.17
N GLY A 8 -5.46 -6.04 0.80
CA GLY A 8 -4.31 -5.15 0.61
C GLY A 8 -3.40 -5.09 1.85
N LYS A 9 -3.96 -4.98 3.06
CA LYS A 9 -3.17 -4.99 4.31
C LYS A 9 -2.40 -6.30 4.54
N ARG A 10 -2.95 -7.44 4.12
CA ARG A 10 -2.26 -8.74 4.21
C ARG A 10 -1.13 -8.81 3.18
N VAL A 11 -1.38 -8.36 1.96
CA VAL A 11 -0.38 -8.28 0.89
C VAL A 11 0.78 -7.37 1.29
N ALA A 12 0.49 -6.19 1.85
CA ALA A 12 1.50 -5.26 2.37
C ALA A 12 2.42 -5.92 3.42
N ARG A 13 1.85 -6.63 4.40
CA ARG A 13 2.63 -7.36 5.41
C ARG A 13 3.52 -8.44 4.81
N ILE A 14 3.00 -9.20 3.85
CA ILE A 14 3.78 -10.23 3.16
C ILE A 14 4.94 -9.59 2.40
N ALA A 15 4.66 -8.51 1.65
CA ALA A 15 5.68 -7.77 0.89
C ALA A 15 6.81 -7.27 1.82
N GLN A 16 6.47 -6.75 2.99
CA GLN A 16 7.46 -6.31 3.98
C GLN A 16 8.29 -7.47 4.55
N GLY A 17 7.71 -8.67 4.67
CA GLY A 17 8.45 -9.89 5.02
C GLY A 17 9.52 -10.25 3.98
N PHE A 18 9.36 -9.81 2.74
CA PHE A 18 10.38 -9.92 1.67
C PHE A 18 11.32 -8.71 1.60
N GLY A 19 11.23 -7.75 2.53
CA GLY A 19 12.06 -6.55 2.56
C GLY A 19 11.64 -5.45 1.57
N LEU A 20 10.44 -5.56 0.98
CA LEU A 20 9.92 -4.51 0.08
C LEU A 20 9.48 -3.29 0.89
N ASN A 21 9.80 -2.10 0.38
CA ASN A 21 9.17 -0.87 0.82
C ASN A 21 7.74 -0.80 0.28
N VAL A 22 6.78 -0.37 1.11
CA VAL A 22 5.37 -0.32 0.72
C VAL A 22 4.87 1.12 0.77
N ILE A 23 4.62 1.66 -0.43
CA ILE A 23 3.85 2.88 -0.65
C ILE A 23 2.43 2.51 -1.10
N ALA A 24 1.43 3.30 -0.71
CA ALA A 24 0.03 2.97 -0.94
C ALA A 24 -0.78 4.16 -1.45
N TYR A 25 -1.79 3.85 -2.25
CA TYR A 25 -2.90 4.75 -2.56
C TYR A 25 -4.18 4.06 -2.13
N ASP A 26 -5.06 4.79 -1.48
CA ASP A 26 -6.41 4.35 -1.11
C ASP A 26 -7.30 5.60 -0.97
N PRO A 27 -8.52 5.62 -1.53
CA PRO A 27 -9.45 6.74 -1.34
C PRO A 27 -9.83 6.99 0.13
N LYS A 28 -9.71 5.98 0.99
CA LYS A 28 -9.99 6.02 2.43
C LYS A 28 -8.76 5.50 3.20
N PRO A 29 -7.67 6.29 3.28
CA PRO A 29 -6.42 5.83 3.88
C PRO A 29 -6.59 5.50 5.37
N ASP A 30 -6.03 4.36 5.77
CA ASP A 30 -5.98 3.94 7.18
C ASP A 30 -4.67 4.38 7.83
N ALA A 31 -4.71 5.51 8.55
CA ALA A 31 -3.55 6.09 9.22
C ALA A 31 -2.95 5.20 10.32
N VAL A 32 -3.78 4.41 11.02
CA VAL A 32 -3.31 3.50 12.08
C VAL A 32 -2.51 2.36 11.47
N PHE A 33 -3.04 1.77 10.39
CA PHE A 33 -2.32 0.77 9.61
C PHE A 33 -1.00 1.34 9.06
N ALA A 34 -1.01 2.54 8.48
CA ALA A 34 0.20 3.18 7.97
C ALA A 34 1.29 3.34 9.05
N ALA A 35 0.92 3.83 10.23
CA ALA A 35 1.86 4.01 11.33
C ALA A 35 2.42 2.67 11.85
N LEU A 36 1.57 1.65 12.02
CA LEU A 36 1.98 0.34 12.55
C LEU A 36 2.87 -0.45 11.58
N PHE A 37 2.64 -0.28 10.28
CA PHE A 37 3.35 -1.04 9.25
C PHE A 37 4.33 -0.18 8.46
N ASN A 38 4.58 1.07 8.82
CA ASN A 38 5.46 1.97 8.06
C ASN A 38 5.08 2.02 6.56
N VAL A 39 3.78 2.14 6.28
CA VAL A 39 3.26 2.31 4.91
C VAL A 39 3.03 3.79 4.66
N SER A 40 3.56 4.31 3.56
CA SER A 40 3.37 5.72 3.18
C SER A 40 2.24 5.85 2.17
N TYR A 41 1.18 6.59 2.52
CA TYR A 41 0.15 6.94 1.56
C TYR A 41 0.58 8.12 0.69
N MET A 42 0.26 8.06 -0.60
CA MET A 42 0.47 9.14 -1.57
C MET A 42 -0.59 9.09 -2.67
N ASP A 43 -0.60 10.09 -3.55
CA ASP A 43 -1.47 10.11 -4.71
C ASP A 43 -1.08 9.06 -5.77
N MET A 44 -1.97 8.82 -6.73
CA MET A 44 -1.77 7.80 -7.75
C MET A 44 -0.53 8.09 -8.60
N ASP A 45 -0.33 9.35 -9.00
CA ASP A 45 0.79 9.74 -9.85
C ASP A 45 2.13 9.53 -9.13
N GLY A 46 2.25 9.95 -7.87
CA GLY A 46 3.44 9.73 -7.05
C GLY A 46 3.70 8.25 -6.81
N LEU A 47 2.65 7.45 -6.62
CA LEU A 47 2.77 6.00 -6.46
C LEU A 47 3.33 5.34 -7.72
N LEU A 48 2.78 5.66 -8.88
CA LEU A 48 3.21 5.09 -10.16
C LEU A 48 4.64 5.50 -10.53
N GLN A 49 5.06 6.72 -10.18
CA GLN A 49 6.42 7.19 -10.43
C GLN A 49 7.47 6.50 -9.54
N GLN A 50 7.12 6.13 -8.30
CA GLN A 50 8.08 5.59 -7.33
C GLN A 50 8.07 4.06 -7.24
N SER A 51 7.07 3.38 -7.80
CA SER A 51 6.92 1.93 -7.66
C SER A 51 7.77 1.14 -8.66
N ASP A 52 8.62 0.25 -8.16
CA ASP A 52 9.23 -0.80 -8.98
C ASP A 52 8.20 -1.88 -9.38
N ILE A 53 7.22 -2.12 -8.50
CA ILE A 53 6.15 -3.10 -8.68
C ILE A 53 4.84 -2.49 -8.20
N VAL A 54 3.80 -2.59 -9.03
CA VAL A 54 2.43 -2.17 -8.68
C VAL A 54 1.53 -3.38 -8.55
N THR A 55 0.77 -3.43 -7.46
CA THR A 55 -0.31 -4.40 -7.25
C THR A 55 -1.61 -3.64 -6.98
N LEU A 56 -2.71 -4.15 -7.55
CA LEU A 56 -4.06 -3.65 -7.36
C LEU A 56 -4.82 -4.66 -6.48
N SER A 57 -5.31 -4.19 -5.34
CA SER A 57 -6.05 -4.97 -4.36
C SER A 57 -7.30 -4.23 -3.86
N GLU A 58 -7.70 -3.19 -4.58
CA GLU A 58 -8.97 -2.49 -4.42
C GLU A 58 -10.11 -3.46 -4.78
N VAL A 59 -11.09 -3.58 -3.89
CA VAL A 59 -12.33 -4.32 -4.15
C VAL A 59 -13.47 -3.31 -3.90
N PRO A 60 -14.47 -3.23 -4.79
CA PRO A 60 -15.62 -2.33 -4.60
C PRO A 60 -16.37 -2.57 -3.30
#